data_AF-A0A3D3NS27-F1
#
_entry.id   AF-A0A3D3NS27-F1
#
_cell.length_a   1.000
_cell.length_b   1.000
_cell.length_c   1.000
_cell.angle_alpha   90.00
_cell.angle_beta   90.00
_cell.angle_gamma   90.00
#
_symmetry.space_group_name_H-M   'P 1'
#
loop_
_entity.id
_entity.type
_entity.pdbx_description
1 polymer ?
#
loop_
_entity_poly.entity_id
_entity_poly.type
_entity_poly.pdbx_seq_one_letter_code
_entity_poly.pdbx_strand_id
1 'polypeptide(L)'
;MFACLSGALGAEPTYGDPKLPVAGSVLGTTIHTRDAEELRYVVLGRLLEAFAKEKDISVKAEEITAYRKAMEEGMAADRAEKQAAKNVLKRRMAAAGLPKTERQALEKELALIEQFLADTAPDKTPQTAEDKQALEQIASAFIKHWKVNRALQASYGGRIGYQQGGPEPLDATRRFLEERKQRGDFTIASKALEDAFWSYYQNDSLHDFYKPGSKEETQAFSSQPWAPKK
;
A
#
# COMPACT_ATOMS: atom_id res chain seq x y z
N MET A 1 14.46 -55.21 -3.54
CA MET A 1 14.93 -54.17 -4.49
C MET A 1 14.75 -52.82 -3.82
N PHE A 2 15.84 -52.26 -3.29
CA PHE A 2 15.86 -50.91 -2.73
C PHE A 2 15.89 -49.92 -3.90
N ALA A 3 14.85 -49.10 -4.04
CA ALA A 3 14.90 -47.91 -4.88
C ALA A 3 15.23 -46.72 -3.98
N CYS A 4 16.52 -46.34 -3.97
CA CYS A 4 16.94 -45.02 -3.52
C CYS A 4 16.41 -44.00 -4.54
N LEU A 5 15.39 -43.23 -4.18
CA LEU A 5 15.09 -41.97 -4.86
C LEU A 5 15.94 -40.90 -4.20
N SER A 6 17.08 -40.64 -4.82
CA SER A 6 17.90 -39.44 -4.59
C SER A 6 17.03 -38.22 -4.90
N GLY A 7 16.59 -37.52 -3.85
CA GLY A 7 15.98 -36.20 -3.99
C GLY A 7 17.00 -35.24 -4.58
N ALA A 8 16.72 -34.74 -5.77
CA ALA A 8 17.42 -33.58 -6.31
C ALA A 8 17.12 -32.39 -5.38
N LEU A 9 18.12 -31.99 -4.60
CA LEU A 9 18.16 -30.71 -3.90
C LEU A 9 18.09 -29.61 -4.96
N GLY A 10 16.88 -29.11 -5.25
CA GLY A 10 16.71 -27.90 -6.05
C GLY A 10 17.43 -26.76 -5.35
N ALA A 11 18.22 -25.99 -6.11
CA ALA A 11 18.93 -24.83 -5.58
C ALA A 11 17.97 -23.92 -4.80
N GLU A 12 18.36 -23.53 -3.59
CA GLU A 12 17.54 -22.63 -2.77
C GLU A 12 17.27 -21.34 -3.55
N PRO A 13 16.01 -20.87 -3.61
CA PRO A 13 15.68 -19.66 -4.35
C PRO A 13 16.50 -18.47 -3.82
N THR A 14 17.04 -17.66 -4.75
CA THR A 14 17.85 -16.48 -4.43
C THR A 14 17.13 -15.21 -4.87
N TYR A 15 17.18 -14.17 -4.05
CA TYR A 15 16.73 -12.81 -4.37
C TYR A 15 17.92 -11.85 -4.39
N GLY A 16 17.93 -10.92 -5.36
CA GLY A 16 18.98 -9.90 -5.51
C GLY A 16 20.16 -10.37 -6.36
N ASP A 17 21.14 -9.49 -6.55
CA ASP A 17 22.38 -9.81 -7.28
C ASP A 17 23.29 -10.69 -6.41
N PRO A 18 23.61 -11.95 -6.81
CA PRO A 18 24.47 -12.84 -6.03
C PRO A 18 25.88 -12.30 -5.77
N LYS A 19 26.33 -11.27 -6.50
CA LYS A 19 27.60 -10.57 -6.25
C LYS A 19 27.55 -9.67 -5.01
N LEU A 20 26.36 -9.30 -4.53
CA LEU A 20 26.18 -8.57 -3.28
C LEU A 20 26.31 -9.53 -2.09
N PRO A 21 26.66 -9.02 -0.89
CA PRO A 21 26.70 -9.84 0.30
C PRO A 21 25.31 -10.42 0.64
N VAL A 22 25.29 -11.59 1.26
CA VAL A 22 24.07 -12.15 1.85
C VAL A 22 23.63 -11.24 3.00
N ALA A 23 22.42 -10.70 2.87
CA ALA A 23 21.77 -9.85 3.86
C ALA A 23 20.95 -10.66 4.87
N GLY A 24 20.51 -11.86 4.49
CA GLY A 24 19.66 -12.73 5.31
C GLY A 24 18.96 -13.79 4.48
N SER A 25 17.94 -14.40 5.07
CA SER A 25 17.07 -15.36 4.39
C SER A 25 15.62 -15.23 4.86
N VAL A 26 14.66 -15.69 4.06
CA VAL A 26 13.23 -15.75 4.44
C VAL A 26 12.57 -16.95 3.76
N LEU A 27 11.92 -17.82 4.54
CA LEU A 27 11.21 -19.01 4.05
C LEU A 27 12.04 -19.83 3.04
N GLY A 28 13.31 -20.08 3.36
CA GLY A 28 14.25 -20.82 2.51
C GLY A 28 14.79 -20.05 1.29
N THR A 29 14.53 -18.74 1.18
CA THR A 29 15.10 -17.88 0.12
C THR A 29 16.27 -17.09 0.67
N THR A 30 17.43 -17.18 0.02
CA THR A 30 18.60 -16.36 0.35
C THR A 30 18.48 -14.97 -0.29
N ILE A 31 18.75 -13.92 0.48
CA ILE A 31 18.63 -12.52 0.04
C ILE A 31 20.03 -11.90 -0.05
N HIS A 32 20.39 -11.39 -1.23
CA HIS A 32 21.63 -10.64 -1.46
C HIS A 32 21.32 -9.15 -1.66
N THR A 33 21.70 -8.33 -0.69
CA THR A 33 21.58 -6.87 -0.79
C THR A 33 22.49 -6.18 0.23
N ARG A 34 22.72 -4.88 0.06
CA ARG A 34 23.32 -4.00 1.08
C ARG A 34 22.28 -3.05 1.69
N ASP A 35 21.07 -3.03 1.14
CA ASP A 35 20.01 -2.10 1.49
C ASP A 35 19.04 -2.75 2.49
N ALA A 36 18.90 -2.11 3.65
CA ALA A 36 17.99 -2.57 4.69
C ALA A 36 16.51 -2.38 4.31
N GLU A 37 16.18 -1.41 3.46
CA GLU A 37 14.82 -1.21 2.97
C GLU A 37 14.42 -2.30 1.98
N GLU A 38 15.32 -2.67 1.07
CA GLU A 38 15.12 -3.80 0.15
C GLU A 38 14.99 -5.11 0.94
N LEU A 39 15.87 -5.35 1.93
CA LEU A 39 15.76 -6.50 2.82
C LEU A 39 14.39 -6.54 3.51
N ARG A 40 13.94 -5.41 4.08
CA ARG A 40 12.63 -5.30 4.75
C ARG A 40 11.48 -5.56 3.79
N TYR A 41 11.53 -4.99 2.59
CA TYR A 41 10.53 -5.18 1.54
C TYR A 41 10.36 -6.66 1.17
N VAL A 42 11.47 -7.37 0.94
CA VAL A 42 11.44 -8.79 0.55
C VAL A 42 10.98 -9.69 1.69
N VAL A 43 11.52 -9.49 2.89
CA VAL A 43 11.14 -10.27 4.08
C VAL A 43 9.65 -10.09 4.36
N LEU A 44 9.19 -8.84 4.45
CA LEU A 44 7.79 -8.56 4.73
C LEU A 44 6.89 -9.12 3.62
N GLY A 45 7.19 -8.85 2.35
CA GLY A 45 6.37 -9.31 1.22
C GLY A 45 6.18 -10.82 1.21
N ARG A 46 7.25 -11.59 1.44
CA ARG A 46 7.18 -13.06 1.47
C ARG A 46 6.43 -13.59 2.69
N LEU A 47 6.66 -13.00 3.87
CA LEU A 47 5.95 -13.40 5.09
C LEU A 47 4.45 -13.06 5.02
N LEU A 48 4.08 -11.91 4.46
CA LEU A 48 2.69 -11.53 4.27
C LEU A 48 1.98 -12.41 3.24
N GLU A 49 2.68 -12.86 2.19
CA GLU A 49 2.14 -13.84 1.25
C GLU A 49 1.87 -15.19 1.93
N ALA A 50 2.81 -15.67 2.76
CA ALA A 50 2.62 -16.89 3.54
C ALA A 50 1.46 -16.73 4.54
N PHE A 51 1.41 -15.62 5.28
CA PHE A 51 0.33 -15.32 6.22
C PHE A 51 -1.04 -15.24 5.54
N ALA A 52 -1.11 -14.63 4.35
CA ALA A 52 -2.35 -14.58 3.58
C ALA A 52 -2.85 -16.00 3.26
N LYS A 53 -1.96 -16.92 2.88
CA LYS A 53 -2.30 -18.32 2.64
C LYS A 53 -2.73 -19.03 3.93
N GLU A 54 -2.01 -18.84 5.03
CA GLU A 54 -2.33 -19.43 6.34
C GLU A 54 -3.70 -18.97 6.88
N LYS A 55 -4.14 -17.77 6.50
CA LYS A 55 -5.42 -17.17 6.92
C LYS A 55 -6.52 -17.31 5.87
N ASP A 56 -6.29 -18.09 4.81
CA ASP A 56 -7.20 -18.26 3.67
C ASP A 56 -7.68 -16.93 3.05
N ILE A 57 -6.80 -15.92 3.06
CA ILE A 57 -7.07 -14.60 2.51
C ILE A 57 -6.91 -14.66 0.99
N SER A 58 -8.05 -14.59 0.31
CA SER A 58 -8.15 -14.50 -1.14
C SER A 58 -8.94 -13.25 -1.56
N VAL A 59 -8.73 -12.81 -2.81
CA VAL A 59 -9.49 -11.72 -3.43
C VAL A 59 -10.52 -12.32 -4.35
N LYS A 60 -11.79 -11.93 -4.19
CA LYS A 60 -12.88 -12.39 -5.05
C LYS A 60 -13.08 -11.44 -6.24
N ALA A 61 -13.59 -11.97 -7.35
CA ALA A 61 -13.86 -11.19 -8.55
C ALA A 61 -14.89 -10.06 -8.30
N GLU A 62 -15.86 -10.30 -7.40
CA GLU A 62 -16.86 -9.31 -7.02
C GLU A 62 -16.23 -8.16 -6.22
N GLU A 63 -15.19 -8.43 -5.43
CA GLU A 63 -14.45 -7.40 -4.70
C GLU A 63 -13.65 -6.50 -5.66
N ILE A 64 -13.03 -7.09 -6.69
CA ILE A 64 -12.33 -6.34 -7.74
C ILE A 64 -13.32 -5.43 -8.49
N THR A 65 -14.48 -5.98 -8.84
CA THR A 65 -15.55 -5.21 -9.50
C THR A 65 -16.03 -4.05 -8.64
N ALA A 66 -16.29 -4.30 -7.35
CA ALA A 66 -16.70 -3.26 -6.41
C ALA A 66 -15.62 -2.18 -6.21
N TYR A 67 -14.35 -2.59 -6.08
CA TYR A 67 -13.21 -1.68 -5.99
C TYR A 67 -13.11 -0.77 -7.21
N ARG A 68 -13.14 -1.34 -8.41
CA ARG A 68 -13.08 -0.55 -9.65
C ARG A 68 -14.23 0.44 -9.76
N LYS A 69 -15.45 -0.01 -9.48
CA LYS A 69 -16.63 0.86 -9.46
C LYS A 69 -16.47 2.01 -8.47
N ALA A 70 -16.03 1.73 -7.24
CA ALA A 70 -15.82 2.76 -6.22
C ALA A 70 -14.75 3.78 -6.63
N MET A 71 -13.67 3.33 -7.27
CA MET A 71 -12.63 4.21 -7.81
C MET A 71 -13.16 5.08 -8.95
N GLU A 72 -13.92 4.51 -9.89
CA GLU A 72 -14.54 5.23 -11.00
C GLU A 72 -15.53 6.30 -10.48
N GLU A 73 -16.38 5.94 -9.51
CA GLU A 73 -17.33 6.86 -8.87
C GLU A 73 -16.62 7.96 -8.07
N GLY A 74 -15.56 7.62 -7.33
CA GLY A 74 -14.74 8.57 -6.58
C GLY A 74 -14.08 9.59 -7.51
N MET A 75 -13.42 9.13 -8.58
CA MET A 75 -12.82 10.03 -9.57
C MET A 75 -13.86 10.91 -10.28
N ALA A 76 -15.05 10.38 -10.57
CA ALA A 76 -16.13 11.16 -11.15
C ALA A 76 -16.62 12.27 -10.19
N ALA A 77 -16.76 11.96 -8.90
CA ALA A 77 -17.13 12.92 -7.87
C ALA A 77 -16.06 14.02 -7.70
N ASP A 78 -14.78 13.65 -7.63
CA ASP A 78 -13.66 14.60 -7.52
C ASP A 78 -13.63 15.55 -8.72
N ARG A 79 -13.83 15.03 -9.95
CA ARG A 79 -13.94 15.88 -11.14
C ARG A 79 -15.13 16.82 -11.07
N ALA A 80 -16.29 16.36 -10.62
CA ALA A 80 -17.47 17.21 -10.48
C ALA A 80 -17.24 18.35 -9.48
N GLU A 81 -16.59 18.06 -8.34
CA GLU A 81 -16.19 19.06 -7.36
C GLU A 81 -15.21 20.07 -7.95
N LYS A 82 -14.15 19.60 -8.64
CA LYS A 82 -13.15 20.48 -9.26
C LYS A 82 -13.73 21.31 -10.39
N GLN A 83 -14.71 20.79 -11.14
CA GLN A 83 -15.46 21.55 -12.14
C GLN A 83 -16.33 22.64 -11.50
N ALA A 84 -16.97 22.36 -10.37
CA ALA A 84 -17.72 23.36 -9.61
C ALA A 84 -16.78 24.44 -9.04
N ALA A 85 -15.65 24.06 -8.45
CA ALA A 85 -14.64 24.98 -7.94
C ALA A 85 -14.09 25.90 -9.05
N LYS A 86 -13.77 25.35 -10.23
CA LYS A 86 -13.39 26.12 -11.42
C LYS A 86 -14.42 27.18 -11.77
N ASN A 87 -15.72 26.85 -11.74
CA ASN A 87 -16.78 27.80 -12.04
C ASN A 87 -16.87 28.92 -10.99
N VAL A 88 -16.67 28.61 -9.71
CA VAL A 88 -16.63 29.59 -8.61
C VAL A 88 -15.44 30.54 -8.79
N LEU A 89 -14.24 30.02 -9.05
CA LEU A 89 -13.04 30.82 -9.29
C LEU A 89 -13.22 31.79 -10.46
N LYS A 90 -13.76 31.30 -11.59
CA LYS A 90 -14.04 32.14 -12.77
C LYS A 90 -15.01 33.28 -12.45
N ARG A 91 -16.05 33.04 -11.64
CA ARG A 91 -16.98 34.10 -11.21
C ARG A 91 -16.30 35.12 -10.31
N ARG A 92 -15.47 34.69 -9.35
CA ARG A 92 -14.71 35.58 -8.46
C ARG A 92 -13.74 36.47 -9.24
N MET A 93 -13.05 35.90 -10.23
CA MET A 93 -12.12 36.65 -11.08
C MET A 93 -12.83 37.70 -11.96
N ALA A 94 -14.09 37.46 -12.33
CA ALA A 94 -14.92 38.39 -13.09
C ALA A 94 -15.52 39.52 -12.23
N ALA A 95 -15.43 39.44 -10.90
CA ALA A 95 -15.92 40.48 -10.01
C ALA A 95 -15.06 41.76 -10.11
N ALA A 96 -15.73 42.92 -10.09
CA ALA A 96 -15.06 44.21 -10.10
C ALA A 96 -14.29 44.46 -8.79
N GLY A 97 -13.17 45.19 -8.87
CA GLY A 97 -12.41 45.63 -7.70
C GLY A 97 -11.44 44.59 -7.11
N LEU A 98 -11.22 43.45 -7.76
CA LEU A 98 -10.30 42.42 -7.27
C LEU A 98 -8.84 42.92 -7.27
N PRO A 99 -8.12 42.88 -6.13
CA PRO A 99 -6.70 43.21 -6.06
C PRO A 99 -5.85 42.35 -7.00
N LYS A 100 -4.76 42.90 -7.54
CA LYS A 100 -3.87 42.19 -8.48
C LYS A 100 -3.26 40.92 -7.87
N THR A 101 -2.86 40.98 -6.60
CA THR A 101 -2.27 39.85 -5.88
C THR A 101 -3.28 38.71 -5.70
N GLU A 102 -4.52 39.05 -5.37
CA GLU A 102 -5.62 38.08 -5.25
C GLU A 102 -5.95 37.47 -6.60
N ARG A 103 -6.00 38.27 -7.68
CA ARG A 103 -6.19 37.77 -9.05
C ARG A 103 -5.11 36.76 -9.44
N GLN A 104 -3.84 37.06 -9.16
CA GLN A 104 -2.72 36.14 -9.45
C GLN A 104 -2.79 34.84 -8.65
N ALA A 105 -3.26 34.87 -7.40
CA ALA A 105 -3.45 33.66 -6.61
C ALA A 105 -4.56 32.77 -7.20
N LEU A 106 -5.69 33.36 -7.59
CA LEU A 106 -6.80 32.63 -8.22
C LEU A 106 -6.41 32.05 -9.59
N GLU A 107 -5.59 32.76 -10.38
CA GLU A 107 -5.07 32.25 -11.64
C GLU A 107 -4.23 30.97 -11.46
N LYS A 108 -3.37 30.93 -10.42
CA LYS A 108 -2.57 29.74 -10.11
C LYS A 108 -3.45 28.57 -9.67
N GLU A 109 -4.44 28.84 -8.81
CA GLU A 109 -5.37 27.80 -8.36
C GLU A 109 -6.21 27.25 -9.52
N LEU A 110 -6.69 28.13 -10.40
CA LEU A 110 -7.43 27.74 -11.61
C LEU A 110 -6.57 26.86 -12.51
N ALA A 111 -5.30 27.20 -12.72
CA ALA A 111 -4.39 26.41 -13.54
C ALA A 111 -4.19 24.98 -12.99
N LEU A 112 -4.04 24.83 -11.66
CA LEU A 112 -3.95 23.52 -11.03
C LEU A 112 -5.23 22.68 -11.21
N ILE A 113 -6.39 23.31 -11.06
CA ILE A 113 -7.69 22.64 -11.29
C ILE A 113 -7.84 22.24 -12.77
N GLU A 114 -7.46 23.10 -13.70
CA GLU A 114 -7.54 22.82 -15.13
C GLU A 114 -6.59 21.68 -15.52
N GLN A 115 -5.40 21.63 -14.96
CA GLN A 115 -4.48 20.51 -15.13
C GLN A 115 -5.07 19.20 -14.60
N PHE A 116 -5.59 19.19 -13.36
CA PHE A 116 -6.24 18.01 -12.80
C PHE A 116 -7.38 17.49 -13.68
N LEU A 117 -8.26 18.38 -14.15
CA LEU A 117 -9.38 18.01 -15.02
C LEU A 117 -8.89 17.45 -16.37
N ALA A 118 -7.81 17.99 -16.92
CA ALA A 118 -7.21 17.49 -18.16
C ALA A 118 -6.53 16.12 -17.96
N ASP A 119 -5.90 15.88 -16.82
CA ASP A 119 -5.22 14.61 -16.52
C ASP A 119 -6.16 13.48 -16.16
N THR A 120 -7.36 13.80 -15.70
CA THR A 120 -8.40 12.85 -15.29
C THR A 120 -9.54 12.72 -16.30
N ALA A 121 -9.35 13.24 -17.52
CA ALA A 121 -10.38 13.24 -18.55
C ALA A 121 -10.81 11.79 -18.93
N PRO A 122 -12.10 11.52 -19.18
CA PRO A 122 -12.60 10.16 -19.43
C PRO A 122 -11.94 9.43 -20.61
N ASP A 123 -11.51 10.16 -21.62
CA ASP A 123 -10.77 9.67 -22.79
C ASP A 123 -9.34 9.22 -22.48
N LYS A 124 -8.77 9.66 -21.34
CA LYS A 124 -7.51 9.14 -20.80
C LYS A 124 -7.68 7.86 -19.95
N THR A 125 -8.91 7.36 -19.82
CA THR A 125 -9.14 6.10 -19.09
C THR A 125 -8.54 4.94 -19.87
N PRO A 126 -7.79 4.02 -19.23
CA PRO A 126 -7.16 2.90 -19.92
C PRO A 126 -8.19 2.03 -20.68
N GLN A 127 -7.96 1.75 -21.97
CA GLN A 127 -8.97 1.15 -22.85
C GLN A 127 -8.61 -0.25 -23.37
N THR A 128 -7.31 -0.58 -23.44
CA THR A 128 -6.84 -1.84 -24.02
C THR A 128 -7.15 -3.04 -23.11
N ALA A 129 -6.96 -4.27 -23.61
CA ALA A 129 -7.13 -5.46 -22.78
C ALA A 129 -6.02 -5.54 -21.72
N GLU A 130 -4.80 -5.19 -22.12
CA GLU A 130 -3.61 -5.12 -21.27
C GLU A 130 -3.79 -4.11 -20.14
N ASP A 131 -4.32 -2.93 -20.47
CA ASP A 131 -4.68 -1.89 -19.49
C ASP A 131 -5.67 -2.41 -18.45
N LYS A 132 -6.74 -3.07 -18.90
CA LYS A 132 -7.76 -3.63 -17.99
C LYS A 132 -7.17 -4.70 -17.08
N GLN A 133 -6.33 -5.58 -17.62
CA GLN A 133 -5.65 -6.59 -16.84
C GLN A 133 -4.71 -5.97 -15.79
N ALA A 134 -3.96 -4.92 -16.16
CA ALA A 134 -3.10 -4.20 -15.22
C ALA A 134 -3.92 -3.56 -14.09
N LEU A 135 -5.06 -2.93 -14.42
CA LEU A 135 -5.98 -2.37 -13.42
C LEU A 135 -6.55 -3.44 -12.48
N GLU A 136 -6.88 -4.62 -13.00
CA GLU A 136 -7.35 -5.75 -12.18
C GLU A 136 -6.26 -6.26 -11.23
N GLN A 137 -5.01 -6.35 -11.69
CA GLN A 137 -3.87 -6.73 -10.85
C GLN A 137 -3.63 -5.71 -9.74
N ILE A 138 -3.69 -4.41 -10.06
CA ILE A 138 -3.57 -3.32 -9.09
C ILE A 138 -4.69 -3.41 -8.06
N ALA A 139 -5.95 -3.52 -8.49
CA ALA A 139 -7.09 -3.66 -7.60
C ALA A 139 -6.94 -4.88 -6.67
N SER A 140 -6.54 -6.03 -7.24
CA SER A 140 -6.31 -7.25 -6.47
C SER A 140 -5.21 -7.06 -5.41
N ALA A 141 -4.10 -6.41 -5.77
CA ALA A 141 -3.02 -6.11 -4.83
C ALA A 141 -3.49 -5.21 -3.68
N PHE A 142 -4.22 -4.13 -3.97
CA PHE A 142 -4.77 -3.23 -2.96
C PHE A 142 -5.76 -3.95 -2.02
N ILE A 143 -6.69 -4.72 -2.58
CA ILE A 143 -7.68 -5.47 -1.79
C ILE A 143 -6.98 -6.50 -0.89
N LYS A 144 -6.04 -7.27 -1.44
CA LYS A 144 -5.28 -8.26 -0.68
C LYS A 144 -4.49 -7.59 0.44
N HIS A 145 -3.79 -6.50 0.14
CA HIS A 145 -3.03 -5.74 1.13
C HIS A 145 -3.92 -5.25 2.28
N TRP A 146 -5.08 -4.65 1.98
CA TRP A 146 -6.01 -4.20 3.02
C TRP A 146 -6.53 -5.38 3.87
N LYS A 147 -6.88 -6.51 3.25
CA LYS A 147 -7.38 -7.71 3.98
C LYS A 147 -6.29 -8.31 4.88
N VAL A 148 -5.04 -8.36 4.42
CA VAL A 148 -3.88 -8.79 5.21
C VAL A 148 -3.65 -7.85 6.40
N ASN A 149 -3.64 -6.53 6.17
CA ASN A 149 -3.46 -5.54 7.22
C ASN A 149 -4.57 -5.63 8.28
N ARG A 150 -5.83 -5.79 7.85
CA ARG A 150 -6.95 -6.05 8.75
C ARG A 150 -6.75 -7.31 9.59
N ALA A 151 -6.29 -8.40 8.98
CA ALA A 151 -6.06 -9.66 9.67
C ALA A 151 -4.87 -9.59 10.65
N LEU A 152 -3.81 -8.85 10.30
CA LEU A 152 -2.71 -8.55 11.22
C LEU A 152 -3.20 -7.76 12.43
N GLN A 153 -3.93 -6.67 12.20
CA GLN A 153 -4.49 -5.86 13.29
C GLN A 153 -5.39 -6.68 14.20
N ALA A 154 -6.23 -7.56 13.63
CA ALA A 154 -7.08 -8.45 14.43
C ALA A 154 -6.29 -9.49 15.23
N SER A 155 -5.14 -9.95 14.73
CA SER A 155 -4.34 -11.00 15.38
C SER A 155 -3.40 -10.44 16.45
N TYR A 156 -2.80 -9.28 16.20
CA TYR A 156 -1.72 -8.73 17.03
C TYR A 156 -2.06 -7.40 17.70
N GLY A 157 -2.99 -6.62 17.15
CA GLY A 157 -3.41 -5.30 17.66
C GLY A 157 -2.27 -4.28 17.76
N GLY A 158 -2.55 -3.19 18.48
CA GLY A 158 -1.62 -2.07 18.68
C GLY A 158 -1.97 -0.86 17.82
N ARG A 159 -1.05 0.12 17.78
CA ARG A 159 -1.25 1.40 17.11
C ARG A 159 -1.32 1.23 15.59
N ILE A 160 -2.16 2.04 14.97
CA ILE A 160 -2.38 2.09 13.52
C ILE A 160 -1.82 3.43 13.01
N GLY A 161 -0.88 3.35 12.08
CA GLY A 161 -0.39 4.48 11.31
C GLY A 161 -1.34 4.84 10.17
N TYR A 162 -1.28 6.07 9.67
CA TYR A 162 -1.94 6.47 8.43
C TYR A 162 -0.90 6.87 7.39
N GLN A 163 -0.96 6.23 6.22
CA GLN A 163 -0.14 6.55 5.06
C GLN A 163 -1.02 6.82 3.83
N GLN A 164 -0.41 7.27 2.73
CA GLN A 164 -1.14 7.53 1.48
C GLN A 164 -1.90 6.29 0.95
N GLY A 165 -1.47 5.08 1.30
CA GLY A 165 -2.12 3.81 0.94
C GLY A 165 -3.25 3.37 1.88
N GLY A 166 -3.56 4.14 2.92
CA GLY A 166 -4.55 3.81 3.93
C GLY A 166 -3.95 3.44 5.29
N PRO A 167 -4.72 2.79 6.17
CA PRO A 167 -4.27 2.42 7.50
C PRO A 167 -3.20 1.32 7.47
N GLU A 168 -2.13 1.54 8.23
CA GLU A 168 -1.01 0.62 8.41
C GLU A 168 -0.99 0.10 9.85
N PRO A 169 -1.12 -1.21 10.09
CA PRO A 169 -1.15 -1.77 11.43
C PRO A 169 0.28 -1.95 11.95
N LEU A 170 0.95 -0.84 12.27
CA LEU A 170 2.41 -0.78 12.49
C LEU A 170 2.87 -1.70 13.62
N ASP A 171 2.25 -1.58 14.81
CA ASP A 171 2.61 -2.40 15.97
C ASP A 171 2.25 -3.89 15.73
N ALA A 172 1.16 -4.16 15.01
CA ALA A 172 0.75 -5.52 14.67
C ALA A 172 1.75 -6.19 13.72
N THR A 173 2.19 -5.45 12.70
CA THR A 173 3.21 -5.89 11.74
C THR A 173 4.53 -6.17 12.45
N ARG A 174 4.92 -5.30 13.39
CA ARG A 174 6.12 -5.51 14.21
C ARG A 174 6.05 -6.82 15.00
N ARG A 175 4.97 -7.05 15.74
CA ARG A 175 4.77 -8.26 16.57
C ARG A 175 4.74 -9.52 15.71
N PHE A 176 4.10 -9.44 14.54
CA PHE A 176 4.13 -10.50 13.54
C PHE A 176 5.56 -10.83 13.10
N LEU A 177 6.36 -9.82 12.73
CA LEU A 177 7.76 -10.03 12.35
C LEU A 177 8.61 -10.59 13.51
N GLU A 178 8.40 -10.12 14.74
CA GLU A 178 9.08 -10.65 15.92
C GLU A 178 8.77 -12.14 16.13
N GLU A 179 7.49 -12.56 16.02
CA GLU A 179 7.09 -13.96 16.09
C GLU A 179 7.72 -14.80 14.97
N ARG A 180 7.67 -14.31 13.73
CA ARG A 180 8.26 -15.00 12.56
C ARG A 180 9.77 -15.17 12.70
N LYS A 181 10.47 -14.17 13.24
CA LYS A 181 11.90 -14.26 13.53
C LYS A 181 12.18 -15.32 14.61
N GLN A 182 11.39 -15.34 15.69
CA GLN A 182 11.55 -16.33 16.76
C GLN A 182 11.34 -17.77 16.27
N ARG A 183 10.43 -17.96 15.29
CA ARG A 183 10.21 -19.25 14.62
C ARG A 183 11.32 -19.64 13.63
N GLY A 184 12.21 -18.72 13.28
CA GLY A 184 13.24 -18.93 12.27
C GLY A 184 12.76 -18.77 10.82
N ASP A 185 11.58 -18.18 10.61
CA ASP A 185 11.01 -17.98 9.27
C ASP A 185 11.84 -16.99 8.44
N PHE A 186 12.67 -16.16 9.09
CA PHE A 186 13.67 -15.34 8.43
C PHE A 186 14.88 -15.04 9.34
N THR A 187 15.99 -14.66 8.71
CA THR A 187 17.23 -14.25 9.38
C THR A 187 17.75 -12.94 8.80
N ILE A 188 18.57 -12.22 9.58
CA ILE A 188 19.28 -11.01 9.14
C ILE A 188 20.75 -11.22 9.48
N ALA A 189 21.64 -11.04 8.50
CA ALA A 189 23.03 -11.48 8.57
C ALA A 189 23.93 -10.58 9.44
N SER A 190 23.59 -9.31 9.61
CA SER A 190 24.41 -8.38 10.40
C SER A 190 23.58 -7.51 11.33
N LYS A 191 24.18 -7.13 12.46
CA LYS A 191 23.55 -6.25 13.45
C LYS A 191 23.18 -4.88 12.87
N ALA A 192 24.00 -4.33 11.97
CA ALA A 192 23.72 -3.05 11.31
C ALA A 192 22.48 -3.12 10.41
N LEU A 193 22.35 -4.19 9.62
CA LEU A 193 21.14 -4.42 8.81
C LEU A 193 19.92 -4.66 9.70
N GLU A 194 20.09 -5.39 10.80
CA GLU A 194 19.02 -5.67 11.74
C GLU A 194 18.51 -4.37 12.42
N ASP A 195 19.41 -3.51 12.86
CA ASP A 195 19.03 -2.21 13.45
C ASP A 195 18.28 -1.33 12.45
N ALA A 196 18.78 -1.23 11.21
CA ALA A 196 18.11 -0.47 10.16
C ALA A 196 16.76 -1.10 9.75
N PHE A 197 16.66 -2.43 9.71
CA PHE A 197 15.41 -3.15 9.45
C PHE A 197 14.35 -2.79 10.49
N TRP A 198 14.71 -2.86 11.77
CA TRP A 198 13.77 -2.62 12.88
C TRP A 198 13.46 -1.15 13.12
N SER A 199 14.36 -0.23 12.73
CA SER A 199 14.14 1.21 12.91
C SER A 199 12.81 1.68 12.32
N TYR A 200 12.37 1.12 11.19
CA TYR A 200 11.07 1.44 10.62
C TYR A 200 9.92 1.16 11.60
N TYR A 201 9.97 0.08 12.36
CA TYR A 201 8.88 -0.30 13.29
C TYR A 201 9.05 0.24 14.72
N GLN A 202 10.20 0.86 15.01
CA GLN A 202 10.58 1.27 16.37
C GLN A 202 10.69 2.79 16.50
N ASN A 203 10.99 3.49 15.42
CA ASN A 203 11.09 4.94 15.44
C ASN A 203 9.75 5.59 15.10
N ASP A 204 9.03 5.99 16.14
CA ASP A 204 7.74 6.67 16.02
C ASP A 204 7.83 7.98 15.21
N SER A 205 8.99 8.64 15.11
CA SER A 205 9.14 9.88 14.33
C SER A 205 9.00 9.67 12.81
N LEU A 206 8.96 8.41 12.35
CA LEU A 206 8.76 8.06 10.95
C LEU A 206 7.27 7.94 10.59
N HIS A 207 6.37 8.05 11.58
CA HIS A 207 4.96 7.68 11.42
C HIS A 207 4.02 8.73 11.98
N ASP A 208 2.92 8.92 11.28
CA ASP A 208 1.74 9.59 11.79
C ASP A 208 0.72 8.54 12.23
N PHE A 209 0.33 8.57 13.49
CA PHE A 209 -0.62 7.62 14.07
C PHE A 209 -2.02 8.21 14.18
N TYR A 210 -3.03 7.37 14.01
CA TYR A 210 -4.37 7.73 14.45
C TYR A 210 -4.37 7.98 15.95
N LYS A 211 -5.17 8.97 16.37
CA LYS A 211 -5.33 9.27 17.79
C LYS A 211 -6.02 8.08 18.48
N PRO A 212 -5.50 7.59 19.62
CA PRO A 212 -6.15 6.53 20.38
C PRO A 212 -7.60 6.88 20.74
N GLY A 213 -8.51 5.93 20.51
CA GLY A 213 -9.95 6.04 20.71
C GLY A 213 -10.66 6.93 19.69
N SER A 214 -9.98 7.41 18.64
CA SER A 214 -10.64 8.23 17.62
C SER A 214 -11.57 7.40 16.75
N LYS A 215 -12.49 8.09 16.07
CA LYS A 215 -13.38 7.47 15.11
C LYS A 215 -12.59 6.84 13.97
N GLU A 216 -11.55 7.52 13.50
CA GLU A 216 -10.67 7.06 12.42
C GLU A 216 -9.92 5.79 12.81
N GLU A 217 -9.33 5.74 14.01
CA GLU A 217 -8.67 4.51 14.52
C GLU A 217 -9.66 3.33 14.58
N THR A 218 -10.85 3.58 15.15
CA THR A 218 -11.89 2.55 15.31
C THR A 218 -12.41 2.04 13.96
N GLN A 219 -12.41 2.90 12.94
CA GLN A 219 -12.98 2.59 11.62
C GLN A 219 -11.96 2.08 10.60
N ALA A 220 -10.66 2.26 10.85
CA ALA A 220 -9.56 1.95 9.92
C ALA A 220 -9.70 0.59 9.21
N PHE A 221 -10.07 -0.45 9.95
CA PHE A 221 -10.29 -1.81 9.40
C PHE A 221 -11.71 -2.35 9.61
N SER A 222 -12.67 -1.49 9.95
CA SER A 222 -14.05 -1.93 10.21
C SER A 222 -14.86 -2.16 8.94
N SER A 223 -14.58 -1.40 7.90
CA SER A 223 -15.30 -1.44 6.62
C SER A 223 -14.34 -1.37 5.45
N GLN A 224 -14.62 -2.14 4.39
CA GLN A 224 -13.86 -2.08 3.16
C GLN A 224 -13.95 -0.66 2.58
N PRO A 225 -12.83 0.00 2.23
CA PRO A 225 -12.85 1.36 1.66
C PRO A 225 -13.67 1.47 0.36
N TRP A 226 -13.77 0.36 -0.39
CA TRP A 226 -14.54 0.24 -1.62
C TRP A 226 -15.97 -0.29 -1.43
N ALA A 227 -16.42 -0.52 -0.20
CA ALA A 227 -17.82 -0.88 0.01
C ALA A 227 -18.72 0.30 -0.38
N PRO A 228 -19.91 0.04 -0.96
CA PRO A 228 -20.89 1.09 -1.24
C PRO A 228 -21.18 1.90 0.04
N LYS A 229 -21.09 3.22 -0.05
CA LYS A 229 -21.57 4.09 1.03
C LYS A 229 -23.09 3.91 1.11
N LYS A 230 -23.57 3.46 2.27
CA LYS A 230 -25.01 3.36 2.57
C LYS A 230 -25.59 4.73 2.85
#